data_AF-A0A6A4UVS2-F1
#
_entry.id   AF-A0A6A4UVS2-F1
#
_cell.length_a   1.000
_cell.length_b   1.000
_cell.length_c   1.000
_cell.angle_alpha   90.00
_cell.angle_beta   90.00
_cell.angle_gamma   90.00
#
_symmetry.space_group_name_H-M   'P 1'
#
loop_
_entity.id
_entity.type
_entity.pdbx_description
1 polymer ?
#
loop_
_entity_poly.entity_id
_entity_poly.type
_entity_poly.pdbx_seq_one_letter_code
_entity_poly.pdbx_strand_id
1 'polypeptide(L)'
;MNTDDNLARTLSILKSSAAVRSLKIKLTKKHSACLTFEIESPSQTSLSRLCTHDIPVTVLPRRLWAGLAEPRLPQFSVSLDLPALRLLRPVVERMRAIGPRLTVSASRSGRFVLRVESDQAVVATHFGQLRTHPAGEDG
;
A
#
# COMPACT_ATOMS: atom_id res chain seq x y z
N MET A 1 -18.34 -11.92 5.57
CA MET A 1 -17.01 -12.17 6.13
C MET A 1 -16.24 -13.01 5.10
N ASN A 2 -15.52 -12.36 4.15
CA ASN A 2 -14.57 -12.93 3.13
C ASN A 2 -14.37 -12.05 1.87
N THR A 3 -14.87 -10.81 1.83
CA THR A 3 -14.76 -9.95 0.64
C THR A 3 -13.32 -9.56 0.29
N ASP A 4 -12.47 -9.36 1.30
CA ASP A 4 -11.09 -8.87 1.11
C ASP A 4 -10.19 -9.94 0.46
N ASP A 5 -10.32 -11.20 0.86
CA ASP A 5 -9.56 -12.32 0.28
C ASP A 5 -9.97 -12.59 -1.17
N ASN A 6 -11.24 -12.40 -1.51
CA ASN A 6 -11.73 -12.59 -2.87
C ASN A 6 -11.22 -11.49 -3.79
N LEU A 7 -11.19 -10.23 -3.34
CA LEU A 7 -10.60 -9.13 -4.10
C LEU A 7 -9.10 -9.34 -4.33
N ALA A 8 -8.36 -9.68 -3.28
CA ALA A 8 -6.92 -9.95 -3.37
C ALA A 8 -6.62 -11.11 -4.33
N ARG A 9 -7.43 -12.18 -4.30
CA ARG A 9 -7.29 -13.32 -5.22
C ARG A 9 -7.60 -12.93 -6.65
N THR A 10 -8.70 -12.22 -6.90
CA THR A 10 -9.08 -11.71 -8.24
C THR A 10 -7.99 -10.82 -8.82
N LEU A 11 -7.40 -9.94 -8.03
CA LEU A 11 -6.36 -9.02 -8.49
C LEU A 11 -4.95 -9.62 -8.52
N SER A 12 -4.76 -10.85 -8.03
CA SER A 12 -3.45 -11.50 -8.01
C SER A 12 -2.83 -11.69 -9.40
N ILE A 13 -3.66 -11.81 -10.44
CA ILE A 13 -3.24 -11.89 -11.84
C ILE A 13 -2.52 -10.61 -12.31
N LEU A 14 -2.82 -9.46 -11.71
CA LEU A 14 -2.19 -8.18 -12.03
C LEU A 14 -0.73 -8.10 -11.54
N LYS A 15 -0.28 -9.03 -10.70
CA LYS A 15 1.11 -9.05 -10.20
C LYS A 15 2.14 -9.25 -11.31
N SER A 16 1.73 -9.82 -12.44
CA SER A 16 2.55 -9.94 -13.65
C SER A 16 1.99 -9.04 -14.74
N SER A 17 2.70 -7.96 -15.05
CA SER A 17 2.29 -7.03 -16.12
C SER A 17 2.26 -7.69 -17.51
N ALA A 18 3.07 -8.74 -17.71
CA ALA A 18 3.06 -9.52 -18.94
C ALA A 18 1.81 -10.40 -19.10
N ALA A 19 1.04 -10.62 -18.02
CA ALA A 19 -0.15 -11.46 -18.03
C ALA A 19 -1.44 -10.70 -18.36
N VAL A 20 -1.39 -9.36 -18.46
CA VAL A 20 -2.60 -8.52 -18.59
C VAL A 20 -2.36 -7.42 -19.63
N ARG A 21 -3.26 -7.33 -20.60
CA ARG A 21 -3.30 -6.27 -21.61
C ARG A 21 -4.11 -5.07 -21.12
N SER A 22 -5.28 -5.30 -20.54
CA SER A 22 -6.15 -4.24 -20.07
C SER A 22 -6.99 -4.67 -18.86
N LEU A 23 -7.35 -3.70 -18.02
CA LEU A 23 -8.23 -3.88 -16.87
C LEU A 23 -9.33 -2.83 -16.92
N LYS A 24 -10.59 -3.26 -16.81
CA LYS A 24 -11.74 -2.38 -16.69
C LYS A 24 -12.51 -2.69 -15.42
N ILE A 25 -12.74 -1.66 -14.62
CA ILE A 25 -13.44 -1.75 -13.34
C ILE A 25 -14.78 -1.02 -13.48
N LYS A 26 -15.87 -1.70 -13.13
CA LYS A 26 -17.24 -1.19 -13.24
C LYS A 26 -18.02 -1.45 -11.97
N LEU A 27 -18.86 -0.51 -11.56
CA LEU A 27 -19.93 -0.79 -10.60
C LEU A 27 -21.14 -1.28 -11.40
N THR A 28 -21.55 -2.53 -11.19
CA THR A 28 -22.68 -3.15 -11.89
C THR A 28 -23.77 -3.58 -10.92
N LYS A 29 -25.00 -3.65 -11.42
CA LYS A 29 -26.16 -4.18 -10.69
C LYS A 29 -26.50 -5.55 -11.28
N LYS A 30 -26.09 -6.62 -10.61
CA LYS A 30 -26.43 -8.01 -10.93
C LYS A 30 -27.55 -8.46 -9.97
N HIS A 31 -27.39 -9.60 -9.28
CA HIS A 31 -28.25 -9.96 -8.15
C HIS A 31 -28.05 -9.02 -6.94
N SER A 32 -26.85 -8.44 -6.81
CA SER A 32 -26.50 -7.39 -5.85
C SER A 32 -25.65 -6.32 -6.54
N ALA A 33 -25.31 -5.24 -5.84
CA ALA A 33 -24.26 -4.33 -6.31
C ALA A 33 -22.93 -5.09 -6.33
N CYS A 34 -22.22 -5.05 -7.46
CA CYS A 34 -20.94 -5.73 -7.64
C CYS A 34 -19.90 -4.75 -8.20
N LEU A 35 -18.68 -4.85 -7.69
CA LEU A 35 -17.51 -4.30 -8.35
C LEU A 35 -17.01 -5.36 -9.34
N THR A 36 -17.26 -5.12 -10.62
CA THR A 36 -16.92 -6.02 -11.72
C THR A 36 -15.55 -5.67 -12.28
N PHE A 37 -14.68 -6.67 -12.36
CA PHE A 37 -13.34 -6.59 -12.95
C PHE A 37 -13.31 -7.37 -14.25
N GLU A 38 -13.15 -6.67 -15.38
CA GLU A 38 -12.93 -7.24 -16.70
C GLU A 38 -11.43 -7.16 -17.02
N ILE A 39 -10.78 -8.31 -17.12
CA ILE A 39 -9.33 -8.45 -17.30
C ILE A 39 -9.07 -9.08 -18.66
N GLU A 40 -8.47 -8.32 -19.57
CA GLU A 40 -8.02 -8.84 -20.85
C GLU A 40 -6.57 -9.30 -20.73
N SER A 41 -6.29 -10.56 -21.08
CA SER A 41 -4.93 -11.11 -21.11
C SER A 41 -4.49 -11.44 -22.55
N PRO A 42 -3.21 -11.23 -22.90
CA PRO A 42 -2.67 -11.69 -24.16
C PRO A 42 -2.72 -13.22 -24.25
N SER A 43 -2.88 -13.74 -25.46
CA SER A 43 -2.95 -15.18 -25.72
C SER A 43 -2.01 -15.53 -26.87
N GLN A 44 -1.52 -16.77 -26.89
CA GLN A 44 -0.65 -17.28 -27.96
C GLN A 44 -1.43 -17.52 -29.26
N THR A 45 -2.77 -17.56 -29.21
CA THR A 45 -3.63 -17.49 -30.39
C THR A 45 -3.99 -16.03 -30.67
N SER A 46 -4.35 -15.69 -31.89
CA SER A 46 -4.70 -14.31 -32.29
C SER A 46 -5.89 -13.69 -31.54
N LEU A 47 -6.60 -14.46 -30.70
CA LEU A 47 -7.71 -14.02 -29.87
C LEU A 47 -7.24 -13.74 -28.44
N SER A 48 -7.54 -12.57 -27.89
CA SER A 48 -7.32 -12.28 -26.47
C SER A 48 -8.31 -13.03 -25.58
N ARG A 49 -7.91 -13.31 -24.34
CA ARG A 49 -8.80 -13.91 -23.34
C ARG A 49 -9.35 -12.80 -22.44
N LEU A 50 -10.66 -12.83 -22.20
CA LEU A 50 -11.33 -11.92 -21.27
C LEU A 50 -11.81 -12.71 -20.05
N CYS A 51 -11.38 -12.30 -18.87
CA CYS A 51 -11.83 -12.85 -17.60
C CYS A 51 -12.67 -11.80 -16.85
N THR A 52 -13.87 -12.17 -16.41
CA THR A 52 -14.77 -11.27 -15.69
C THR A 52 -15.01 -11.79 -14.28
N HIS A 53 -14.73 -10.95 -13.27
CA HIS A 53 -14.98 -11.26 -11.87
C HIS A 53 -15.96 -10.26 -11.26
N ASP A 54 -17.06 -10.77 -10.72
CA ASP A 54 -18.05 -9.96 -10.00
C ASP A 54 -17.82 -10.11 -8.48
N ILE A 55 -17.42 -9.03 -7.82
CA ILE A 55 -17.21 -9.00 -6.37
C ILE A 55 -18.38 -8.25 -5.73
N PRO A 56 -19.24 -8.90 -4.93
CA PRO A 56 -20.34 -8.24 -4.23
C PRO A 56 -19.81 -7.14 -3.30
N VAL A 57 -20.43 -5.96 -3.37
CA VAL A 57 -20.10 -4.79 -2.54
C VAL A 57 -21.34 -4.21 -1.88
N THR A 58 -21.13 -3.54 -0.74
CA THR A 58 -22.19 -2.80 -0.06
C THR A 58 -22.05 -1.31 -0.40
N VAL A 59 -23.10 -0.72 -0.96
CA VAL A 59 -23.13 0.73 -1.21
C VAL A 59 -23.38 1.46 0.10
N LEU A 60 -22.43 2.28 0.52
CA LEU A 60 -22.54 3.04 1.76
C LEU A 60 -23.45 4.26 1.59
N PRO A 61 -24.51 4.41 2.40
CA PRO A 61 -25.35 5.61 2.38
C PRO A 61 -24.55 6.88 2.68
N ARG A 62 -24.88 7.99 2.01
CA ARG A 62 -24.19 9.29 2.17
C ARG A 62 -24.07 9.77 3.62
N ARG A 63 -25.05 9.47 4.46
CA ARG A 63 -25.02 9.79 5.90
C ARG A 63 -23.82 9.19 6.66
N LEU A 64 -23.26 8.08 6.18
CA LEU A 64 -22.09 7.44 6.79
C LEU A 64 -20.76 7.99 6.27
N TRP A 65 -20.77 8.80 5.21
CA TRP A 65 -19.54 9.27 4.56
C TRP A 65 -18.72 10.20 5.44
N ALA A 66 -19.36 10.94 6.35
CA ALA A 66 -18.67 11.81 7.28
C ALA A 66 -17.64 11.07 8.16
N GLY A 67 -17.89 9.79 8.48
CA GLY A 67 -16.95 8.94 9.23
C GLY A 67 -15.84 8.31 8.40
N LEU A 68 -15.86 8.51 7.07
CA LEU A 68 -14.86 8.01 6.11
C LEU A 68 -14.05 9.14 5.48
N ALA A 69 -14.24 10.37 5.95
CA ALA A 69 -13.45 11.50 5.50
C ALA A 69 -11.98 11.25 5.81
N GLU A 70 -11.11 11.61 4.88
CA GLU A 70 -9.66 11.56 5.09
C GLU A 70 -9.30 12.36 6.36
N PRO A 71 -8.56 11.76 7.30
CA PRO A 71 -8.16 12.48 8.49
C PRO A 71 -7.28 13.66 8.10
N ARG A 72 -7.51 14.82 8.70
CA ARG A 72 -6.64 15.98 8.49
C ARG A 72 -5.24 15.61 8.97
N LEU A 73 -4.27 15.68 8.06
CA LEU A 73 -2.89 15.43 8.41
C LEU A 73 -2.42 16.55 9.35
N PRO A 74 -1.81 16.22 10.51
CA PRO A 74 -1.22 17.22 11.38
C PRO A 74 -0.01 17.86 10.70
N GLN A 75 0.39 19.06 11.16
CA GLN A 75 1.59 19.71 10.65
C GLN A 75 2.84 18.87 10.98
N PHE A 76 3.62 18.54 9.95
CA PHE A 76 4.84 17.75 10.11
C PHE A 76 6.01 18.62 10.56
N SER A 77 6.73 18.16 11.58
CA SER A 77 7.97 18.84 12.03
C SER A 77 9.16 18.60 11.09
N VAL A 78 9.16 17.45 10.41
CA VAL A 78 10.20 16.98 9.47
C VAL A 78 9.50 16.19 8.35
N SER A 79 9.85 16.49 7.10
CA SER A 79 9.44 15.70 5.93
C SER A 79 10.67 15.27 5.14
N LEU A 80 10.76 14.00 4.78
CA LEU A 80 11.88 13.45 4.02
C LEU A 80 11.46 12.24 3.18
N ASP A 81 12.17 12.03 2.08
CA ASP A 81 12.00 10.85 1.23
C ASP A 81 12.53 9.62 1.94
N LEU A 82 11.70 8.59 2.06
CA LEU A 82 12.14 7.31 2.59
C LEU A 82 13.16 6.66 1.63
N PRO A 83 14.20 5.98 2.16
CA PRO A 83 15.05 5.13 1.33
C PRO A 83 14.21 4.00 0.72
N ALA A 84 14.73 3.40 -0.36
CA ALA A 84 13.99 2.39 -1.10
C ALA A 84 13.46 1.28 -0.18
N LEU A 85 12.15 1.00 -0.24
CA LEU A 85 11.49 0.02 0.63
C LEU A 85 12.10 -1.39 0.51
N ARG A 86 12.72 -1.72 -0.63
CA ARG A 86 13.47 -2.96 -0.84
C ARG A 86 14.66 -3.10 0.12
N LEU A 87 15.25 -1.98 0.57
CA LEU A 87 16.32 -1.93 1.56
C LEU A 87 15.77 -1.88 2.99
N LEU A 88 14.67 -1.14 3.22
CA LEU A 88 14.08 -1.01 4.55
C LEU A 88 13.44 -2.30 5.06
N ARG A 89 12.70 -3.02 4.20
CA ARG A 89 11.94 -4.22 4.61
C ARG A 89 12.83 -5.28 5.30
N PRO A 90 13.97 -5.72 4.72
CA PRO A 90 14.83 -6.70 5.38
C PRO A 90 15.44 -6.21 6.70
N VAL A 91 15.69 -4.90 6.83
CA VAL A 91 16.23 -4.31 8.07
C VAL A 91 15.18 -4.38 9.17
N VAL A 92 13.95 -3.96 8.88
CA VAL A 92 12.84 -3.99 9.85
C VAL A 92 12.52 -5.43 10.26
N GLU A 93 12.52 -6.39 9.33
CA GLU A 93 12.30 -7.81 9.66
C GLU A 93 13.38 -8.37 10.60
N ARG A 94 14.65 -8.03 10.38
CA ARG A 94 15.72 -8.43 11.30
C ARG A 94 15.58 -7.77 12.67
N MET A 95 15.22 -6.48 12.70
CA MET A 95 15.00 -5.75 13.95
C MET A 95 13.83 -6.30 14.76
N ARG A 96 12.76 -6.76 14.09
CA ARG A 96 11.60 -7.42 14.73
C ARG A 96 12.01 -8.66 15.53
N ALA A 97 13.03 -9.40 15.07
CA ALA A 97 13.54 -10.55 15.80
C ALA A 97 14.31 -10.17 17.08
N ILE A 98 14.81 -8.93 17.17
CA ILE A 98 15.58 -8.43 18.33
C ILE A 98 14.67 -7.89 19.41
N GLY A 99 13.60 -7.20 19.03
CA GLY A 99 12.68 -6.62 20.00
C GLY A 99 11.35 -6.16 19.39
N PRO A 100 10.31 -6.03 20.23
CA PRO A 100 8.96 -5.69 19.79
C PRO A 100 8.75 -4.19 19.50
N ARG A 101 9.72 -3.33 19.86
CA ARG A 101 9.62 -1.87 19.74
C ARG A 101 10.68 -1.33 18.80
N LEU A 102 10.24 -0.65 17.75
CA LEU A 102 11.09 0.06 16.80
C LEU A 102 10.96 1.57 17.04
N THR A 103 12.09 2.21 17.33
CA THR A 103 12.19 3.67 17.35
C THR A 103 12.59 4.16 15.97
N VAL A 104 11.83 5.11 15.44
CA VAL A 104 12.07 5.74 14.15
C VAL A 104 12.38 7.21 14.37
N SER A 105 13.54 7.67 13.90
CA SER A 105 13.97 9.06 14.05
C SER A 105 14.32 9.66 12.71
N ALA A 106 13.95 10.92 12.50
CA ALA A 106 14.17 11.68 11.28
C ALA A 106 14.71 13.07 11.61
N SER A 107 15.56 13.62 10.74
CA SER A 107 16.15 14.95 10.87
C SER A 107 16.00 15.75 9.58
N ARG A 108 15.90 17.09 9.71
CA ARG A 108 15.94 18.04 8.58
C ARG A 108 17.29 18.06 7.84
N SER A 109 18.30 17.36 8.36
CA SER A 109 19.57 17.12 7.68
C SER A 109 19.55 15.92 6.72
N GLY A 110 18.39 15.31 6.47
CA GLY A 110 18.29 14.11 5.63
C GLY A 110 18.78 12.83 6.31
N ARG A 111 18.73 12.79 7.64
CA ARG A 111 19.10 11.60 8.43
C ARG A 111 17.84 10.87 8.87
N PHE A 112 17.78 9.57 8.61
CA PHE A 112 16.72 8.67 9.06
C PHE A 112 17.35 7.49 9.80
N VAL A 113 16.84 7.16 10.98
CA VAL A 113 17.43 6.15 11.86
C VAL A 113 16.34 5.21 12.35
N LEU A 114 16.61 3.92 12.23
CA LEU A 114 15.82 2.84 12.80
C LEU A 114 16.59 2.26 13.98
N ARG A 115 16.00 2.23 15.18
CA ARG A 115 16.65 1.70 16.39
C ARG A 115 15.73 0.72 17.11
N VAL A 116 16.25 -0.45 17.44
CA VAL A 116 15.60 -1.43 18.32
C VAL A 116 16.50 -1.65 19.54
N GLU A 117 15.87 -1.81 20.69
CA GLU A 117 16.52 -2.00 21.98
C GLU A 117 15.79 -3.12 22.73
N SER A 118 16.55 -4.12 23.15
CA SER A 118 16.14 -5.20 24.03
C SER A 118 17.13 -5.34 25.20
N ASP A 119 16.85 -6.27 26.09
CA ASP A 119 17.74 -6.67 27.18
C ASP A 119 19.09 -7.20 26.68
N GLN A 120 19.10 -7.87 25.52
CA GLN A 120 20.29 -8.50 24.97
C GLN A 120 21.10 -7.59 24.03
N ALA A 121 20.45 -6.67 23.30
CA ALA A 121 21.14 -5.87 22.30
C ALA A 121 20.45 -4.54 21.98
N VAL A 122 21.26 -3.57 21.56
CA VAL A 122 20.82 -2.33 20.93
C VAL A 122 21.34 -2.31 19.50
N VAL A 123 20.43 -2.22 18.53
CA VAL A 123 20.78 -2.15 17.11
C VAL A 123 20.18 -0.90 16.49
N ALA A 124 21.04 -0.12 15.84
CA ALA A 124 20.64 1.07 15.09
C ALA A 124 21.10 0.97 13.63
N THR A 125 20.23 1.32 12.69
CA THR A 125 20.56 1.45 11.28
C THR A 125 20.36 2.89 10.85
N HIS A 126 21.40 3.46 10.24
CA HIS A 126 21.44 4.86 9.84
C HIS A 126 21.36 4.97 8.32
N PHE A 127 20.40 5.77 7.85
CA PHE A 127 20.26 6.20 6.48
C PHE A 127 20.55 7.70 6.43
N GLY A 128 21.47 8.11 5.56
CA GLY A 128 21.87 9.51 5.39
C GLY A 128 21.56 10.02 3.99
N GLN A 129 21.72 11.33 3.81
CA GLN A 129 21.60 12.02 2.52
C GLN A 129 20.22 11.85 1.86
N LEU A 130 19.17 11.68 2.66
CA LEU A 130 17.80 11.64 2.17
C LEU A 130 17.33 13.06 1.85
N ARG A 131 16.54 13.20 0.78
CA ARG A 131 15.94 14.48 0.40
C ARG A 131 14.94 14.90 1.46
N THR A 132 15.02 16.16 1.88
CA THR A 132 14.11 16.74 2.85
C THR A 132 13.23 17.78 2.18
N HIS A 133 11.97 17.83 2.60
CA HIS A 133 11.02 18.81 2.08
C HIS A 133 10.76 19.88 3.14
N PRO A 134 10.59 21.15 2.74
CA PRO A 134 10.22 22.21 3.66
C PRO A 134 8.92 21.84 4.38
N ALA A 135 8.84 22.17 5.67
CA ALA A 135 7.67 21.88 6.48
C ALA A 135 6.52 22.79 6.06
N GLY A 136 5.65 22.29 5.18
CA GLY A 136 4.41 22.94 4.78
C GLY A 136 4.55 23.78 3.52
N GLU A 137 4.22 23.18 2.38
CA GLU A 137 3.60 23.86 1.24
C GLU A 137 2.82 22.79 0.44
N ASP A 138 1.78 22.23 1.07
CA ASP A 138 0.71 21.57 0.34
C ASP A 138 -0.49 22.54 0.39
N GLY A 139 -0.80 23.16 -0.75
CA GLY A 139 -1.94 24.05 -0.95
C GLY A 139 -3.28 23.33 -1.06
#